data_AF-A0A6B2G6R3-F1
#
_entry.id   AF-A0A6B2G6R3-F1
#
_cell.length_a   1.000
_cell.length_b   1.000
_cell.length_c   1.000
_cell.angle_alpha   90.00
_cell.angle_beta   90.00
_cell.angle_gamma   90.00
#
_symmetry.space_group_name_H-M   'P 1'
#
loop_
_entity.id
_entity.type
_entity.pdbx_description
1 polymer ?
#
loop_
_entity_poly.entity_id
_entity_poly.type
_entity_poly.pdbx_seq_one_letter_code
_entity_poly.pdbx_strand_id
1 'polypeptide(L)'
;SKIFLNRVTRTNLRVKLTDSIMVYRFDDIKNGARIQVLPIADTIQGLTGNLFDLCLKPYFLEAYRPVHRGDIFITKGGVKPVEFKIIETDPSPFCIVSPQTEIHYEGSAIQREDEEESLNEVGYDDVGGCRKQMALIKEMVELPLRHPLLFKTLGIKPPRGILLYGPPGTGKTLIARAVANETGAFFYLINGPEIMSKMAGES
;
A
#
# COMPACT_ATOMS: atom_id res chain seq x y z
N SER A 1 25.01 5.10 3.02
CA SER A 1 25.14 3.65 3.25
C SER A 1 24.25 2.92 2.24
N LYS A 2 24.59 1.71 1.80
CA LYS A 2 23.74 0.89 0.92
C LYS A 2 23.01 -0.16 1.75
N ILE A 3 21.74 -0.41 1.45
CA ILE A 3 20.95 -1.48 2.05
C ILE A 3 20.64 -2.56 1.02
N PHE A 4 20.72 -3.82 1.45
CA PHE A 4 20.42 -4.96 0.60
C PHE A 4 19.03 -5.50 0.96
N LEU A 5 18.09 -5.34 0.04
CA LEU A 5 16.73 -5.86 0.16
C LEU A 5 16.52 -6.94 -0.90
N ASN A 6 15.82 -8.02 -0.54
CA ASN A 6 15.41 -9.02 -1.53
C ASN A 6 14.27 -8.48 -2.43
N ARG A 7 13.88 -9.24 -3.45
CA ARG A 7 12.81 -8.81 -4.38
C ARG A 7 11.48 -8.58 -3.66
N VAL A 8 11.08 -9.47 -2.76
CA VAL A 8 9.80 -9.41 -2.03
C VAL A 8 9.71 -8.13 -1.21
N THR A 9 10.73 -7.83 -0.40
CA THR A 9 10.76 -6.62 0.42
C THR A 9 10.74 -5.35 -0.42
N ARG A 10 11.41 -5.35 -1.58
CA ARG A 10 11.35 -4.22 -2.51
C ARG A 10 9.95 -4.03 -3.12
N THR A 11 9.29 -5.12 -3.48
CA THR A 11 7.90 -5.09 -3.97
C THR A 11 6.95 -4.53 -2.92
N ASN A 12 7.04 -4.99 -1.66
CA ASN A 12 6.19 -4.49 -0.58
C ASN A 12 6.43 -2.99 -0.29
N LEU A 13 7.67 -2.53 -0.44
CA LEU A 13 8.02 -1.11 -0.29
C LEU A 13 7.74 -0.28 -1.56
N ARG A 14 7.31 -0.91 -2.66
CA ARG A 14 7.13 -0.28 -3.98
C ARG A 14 8.38 0.46 -4.49
N VAL A 15 9.57 -0.12 -4.26
CA VAL A 15 10.85 0.46 -4.67
C VAL A 15 11.60 -0.41 -5.68
N LYS A 16 12.35 0.24 -6.56
CA LYS A 16 13.26 -0.36 -7.54
C LYS A 16 14.68 -0.39 -7.01
N LEU A 17 15.57 -1.04 -7.76
CA LEU A 17 17.01 -0.93 -7.49
C LEU A 17 17.42 0.54 -7.66
N THR A 18 18.29 1.02 -6.77
CA THR A 18 18.80 2.41 -6.72
C THR A 18 17.90 3.46 -6.07
N ASP A 19 16.65 3.13 -5.78
CA ASP A 19 15.77 4.01 -5.02
C ASP A 19 16.28 4.22 -3.59
N SER A 20 15.98 5.39 -3.03
CA SER A 20 16.33 5.73 -1.66
C SER A 20 15.18 5.37 -0.72
N ILE A 21 15.52 4.78 0.43
CA ILE A 21 14.55 4.49 1.49
C ILE A 21 15.03 5.11 2.81
N MET A 22 14.09 5.37 3.70
CA MET A 22 14.38 5.77 5.07
C MET A 22 14.31 4.57 5.99
N VAL A 23 15.30 4.43 6.88
CA VAL A 23 15.38 3.34 7.84
C VAL A 23 15.44 3.95 9.23
N TYR A 24 14.53 3.51 10.09
CA TYR A 24 14.45 3.95 11.47
C TYR A 24 14.55 2.74 12.39
N ARG A 25 15.14 2.95 13.57
CA ARG A 25 15.05 1.97 14.64
C ARG A 25 13.63 1.98 15.19
N PHE A 26 13.06 0.80 15.38
CA PHE A 26 11.73 0.62 15.93
C PHE A 26 11.77 -0.51 16.96
N ASP A 27 11.66 -0.17 18.24
CA ASP A 27 11.85 -1.11 19.35
C ASP A 27 10.53 -1.64 19.92
N ASP A 28 9.39 -1.02 19.61
CA ASP A 28 8.09 -1.28 20.26
C ASP A 28 7.18 -2.24 19.48
N ILE A 29 7.76 -3.18 18.71
CA ILE A 29 6.96 -4.17 18.00
C ILE A 29 6.47 -5.28 18.95
N LYS A 30 5.16 -5.52 18.98
CA LYS A 30 4.52 -6.50 19.86
C LYS A 30 4.30 -7.84 19.15
N ASN A 31 4.23 -8.92 19.92
CA ASN A 31 3.73 -10.20 19.41
C ASN A 31 2.27 -10.06 19.00
N GLY A 32 1.92 -10.63 17.86
CA GLY A 32 0.55 -10.65 17.35
C GLY A 32 -0.32 -11.61 18.15
N ALA A 33 -1.53 -11.18 18.50
CA ALA A 33 -2.58 -12.06 18.95
C ALA A 33 -3.07 -12.92 17.78
N ARG A 34 -3.30 -12.27 16.63
CA ARG A 34 -3.77 -12.94 15.40
C ARG A 34 -3.33 -12.20 14.13
N ILE A 35 -3.24 -12.95 13.03
CA ILE A 35 -3.08 -12.42 11.68
C ILE A 35 -4.07 -13.09 10.73
N GLN A 36 -4.49 -12.38 9.69
CA GLN A 36 -5.20 -12.97 8.56
C GLN A 36 -4.33 -12.93 7.30
N VAL A 37 -4.19 -14.07 6.64
CA VAL A 37 -3.46 -14.23 5.38
C VAL A 37 -4.36 -14.85 4.34
N LEU A 38 -4.28 -14.39 3.09
CA LEU A 38 -4.98 -15.03 1.98
C LEU A 38 -4.00 -15.35 0.86
N PRO A 39 -4.16 -16.51 0.19
CA PRO A 39 -3.30 -16.89 -0.94
C PRO A 39 -3.64 -16.08 -2.19
N ILE A 40 -2.65 -15.91 -3.06
CA ILE A 40 -2.88 -15.44 -4.44
C ILE A 40 -3.37 -16.61 -5.29
N ALA A 41 -4.50 -16.43 -5.98
CA ALA A 41 -5.32 -17.50 -6.57
C ALA A 41 -4.55 -18.39 -7.55
N ASP A 42 -3.73 -17.82 -8.43
CA ASP A 42 -2.98 -18.57 -9.43
C ASP A 42 -1.84 -19.43 -8.82
N THR A 43 -1.31 -19.01 -7.67
CA THR A 43 -0.25 -19.75 -6.98
C THR A 43 -0.74 -21.02 -6.30
N ILE A 44 -2.05 -21.11 -6.00
CA ILE A 44 -2.64 -22.29 -5.35
C ILE A 44 -3.37 -23.24 -6.31
N GLN A 45 -3.50 -22.91 -7.59
CA GLN A 45 -4.16 -23.78 -8.57
C GLN A 45 -3.52 -25.17 -8.62
N GLY A 46 -4.32 -26.22 -8.44
CA GLY A 46 -3.86 -27.61 -8.48
C GLY A 46 -3.09 -28.08 -7.24
N LEU A 47 -2.94 -27.25 -6.19
CA LEU A 47 -2.45 -27.71 -4.90
C LEU A 47 -3.53 -28.51 -4.17
N THR A 48 -3.12 -29.62 -3.59
CA THR A 48 -3.95 -30.45 -2.73
C THR A 48 -3.38 -30.44 -1.32
N GLY A 49 -4.25 -30.52 -0.32
CA GLY A 49 -3.87 -30.52 1.11
C GLY A 49 -4.09 -29.19 1.81
N ASN A 50 -3.76 -29.17 3.10
CA ASN A 50 -3.95 -27.99 3.95
C ASN A 50 -2.81 -26.98 3.74
N LEU A 51 -3.14 -25.78 3.26
CA LEU A 51 -2.18 -24.70 3.05
C LEU A 51 -1.45 -24.30 4.33
N PHE A 52 -2.08 -24.43 5.49
CA PHE A 52 -1.45 -24.14 6.76
C PHE A 52 -0.26 -25.05 7.02
N ASP A 53 -0.47 -26.36 7.01
CA ASP A 53 0.59 -27.34 7.29
C ASP A 53 1.67 -27.36 6.20
N LEU A 54 1.26 -27.16 4.94
CA LEU A 54 2.18 -27.20 3.80
C LEU A 54 3.03 -25.92 3.67
N CYS A 55 2.46 -24.76 3.96
CA CYS A 55 3.07 -23.46 3.65
C CYS A 55 3.28 -22.58 4.89
N LEU A 56 2.20 -22.25 5.61
CA LEU A 56 2.23 -21.18 6.62
C LEU A 56 2.98 -21.61 7.89
N LYS A 57 2.67 -22.80 8.40
CA LYS A 57 3.31 -23.37 9.59
C LYS A 57 4.83 -23.46 9.41
N PRO A 58 5.40 -24.11 8.37
CA PRO A 58 6.85 -24.15 8.21
C PRO A 58 7.47 -22.78 7.92
N TYR A 59 6.71 -21.82 7.38
CA TYR A 59 7.21 -20.47 7.15
C TYR A 59 7.36 -19.65 8.45
N PHE A 60 6.42 -19.79 9.38
CA PHE A 60 6.39 -19.01 10.64
C PHE A 60 6.95 -19.74 11.87
N LEU A 61 7.06 -21.08 11.83
CA LEU A 61 7.50 -21.89 12.96
C LEU A 61 8.83 -21.38 13.54
N GLU A 62 8.78 -20.92 14.80
CA GLU A 62 9.91 -20.41 15.59
C GLU A 62 10.74 -19.30 14.92
N ALA A 63 10.20 -18.66 13.88
CA ALA A 63 10.93 -17.67 13.09
C ALA A 63 10.76 -16.24 13.61
N TYR A 64 9.75 -15.98 14.47
CA TYR A 64 9.44 -14.66 15.05
C TYR A 64 9.44 -13.55 13.99
N ARG A 65 8.80 -13.81 12.84
CA ARG A 65 8.85 -12.89 11.69
C ARG A 65 8.00 -11.65 11.96
N PRO A 66 8.55 -10.43 11.78
CA PRO A 66 7.71 -9.24 11.70
C PRO A 66 6.92 -9.26 10.40
N VAL A 67 5.65 -8.88 10.48
CA VAL A 67 4.75 -8.74 9.33
C VAL A 67 4.01 -7.41 9.41
N HIS A 68 3.73 -6.82 8.26
CA HIS A 68 2.91 -5.64 8.12
C HIS A 68 1.66 -5.96 7.31
N ARG A 69 0.54 -5.32 7.64
CA ARG A 69 -0.68 -5.36 6.84
C ARG A 69 -0.39 -4.92 5.40
N GLY A 70 -0.80 -5.72 4.43
CA GLY A 70 -0.52 -5.49 3.01
C GLY A 70 0.75 -6.15 2.49
N ASP A 71 1.62 -6.71 3.35
CA ASP A 71 2.79 -7.44 2.89
C ASP A 71 2.40 -8.65 2.04
N ILE A 72 3.09 -8.83 0.91
CA ILE A 72 3.11 -10.08 0.17
C ILE A 72 4.36 -10.85 0.59
N PHE A 73 4.22 -12.16 0.77
CA PHE A 73 5.34 -13.06 1.02
C PHE A 73 5.20 -14.37 0.23
N ILE A 74 6.33 -15.02 0.03
CA ILE A 74 6.44 -16.26 -0.75
C ILE A 74 6.87 -17.40 0.17
N THR A 75 6.13 -18.50 0.15
CA THR A 75 6.46 -19.74 0.85
C THR A 75 6.77 -20.86 -0.14
N LYS A 76 7.42 -21.92 0.35
CA LYS A 76 7.50 -23.18 -0.38
C LYS A 76 6.19 -23.95 -0.12
N GLY A 77 5.48 -24.34 -1.17
CA GLY A 77 4.23 -25.10 -1.07
C GLY A 77 4.27 -26.43 -1.80
N GLY A 78 5.39 -27.15 -1.70
CA GLY A 78 5.66 -28.37 -2.48
C GLY A 78 6.47 -28.07 -3.73
N VAL A 79 5.92 -28.34 -4.91
CA VAL A 79 6.64 -28.25 -6.21
C VAL A 79 6.77 -26.80 -6.69
N LYS A 80 5.79 -25.95 -6.40
CA LYS A 80 5.78 -24.53 -6.77
C LYS A 80 5.75 -23.61 -5.55
N PRO A 81 6.29 -22.38 -5.65
CA PRO A 81 6.11 -21.35 -4.64
C PRO A 81 4.64 -20.95 -4.51
N VAL A 82 4.23 -20.56 -3.31
CA VAL A 82 2.89 -20.04 -3.02
C VAL A 82 3.03 -18.63 -2.48
N GLU A 83 2.21 -17.72 -2.99
CA GLU A 83 2.18 -16.33 -2.57
C GLU A 83 1.01 -16.09 -1.63
N PHE A 84 1.25 -15.34 -0.56
CA PHE A 84 0.26 -14.94 0.42
C PHE A 84 0.34 -13.43 0.66
N LYS A 85 -0.79 -12.81 0.93
CA LYS A 85 -0.89 -11.42 1.40
C LYS A 85 -1.39 -11.38 2.83
N ILE A 86 -0.77 -10.53 3.65
CA ILE A 86 -1.23 -10.20 5.00
C ILE A 86 -2.42 -9.24 4.86
N ILE A 87 -3.62 -9.72 5.15
CA ILE A 87 -4.87 -8.93 5.05
C ILE A 87 -5.06 -8.07 6.29
N GLU A 88 -4.83 -8.66 7.46
CA GLU A 88 -4.99 -8.02 8.77
C GLU A 88 -3.97 -8.53 9.78
N THR A 89 -3.68 -7.69 10.76
CA THR A 89 -2.78 -7.94 11.89
C THR A 89 -3.41 -7.38 13.16
N ASP A 90 -3.23 -8.09 14.27
CA ASP A 90 -3.65 -7.67 15.59
C ASP A 90 -2.48 -7.87 16.57
N PRO A 91 -1.81 -6.79 17.03
CA PRO A 91 -2.14 -5.38 16.77
C PRO A 91 -1.87 -4.95 15.32
N SER A 92 -2.65 -3.97 14.85
CA SER A 92 -2.51 -3.35 13.54
C SER A 92 -1.59 -2.11 13.60
N PRO A 93 -0.84 -1.76 12.54
CA PRO A 93 -0.75 -2.45 11.25
C PRO A 93 0.34 -3.52 11.17
N PHE A 94 1.13 -3.74 12.21
CA PHE A 94 2.22 -4.72 12.21
C PHE A 94 2.36 -5.44 13.54
N CYS A 95 2.89 -6.66 13.49
CA CYS A 95 3.19 -7.46 14.68
C CYS A 95 4.28 -8.50 14.39
N ILE A 96 4.83 -9.11 15.44
CA ILE A 96 5.66 -10.32 15.32
C ILE A 96 4.75 -11.55 15.34
N VAL A 97 4.90 -12.43 14.35
CA VAL A 97 4.24 -13.74 14.34
C VAL A 97 5.04 -14.68 15.23
N SER A 98 4.49 -14.98 16.40
CA SER A 98 5.05 -15.86 17.43
C SER A 98 4.33 -17.21 17.45
N PRO A 99 4.82 -18.24 18.17
CA PRO A 99 4.11 -19.51 18.32
C PRO A 99 2.71 -19.39 18.94
N GLN A 100 2.41 -18.29 19.65
CA GLN A 100 1.10 -18.02 20.26
C GLN A 100 0.16 -17.24 19.32
N THR A 101 0.64 -16.77 18.18
CA THR A 101 -0.15 -15.98 17.24
C THR A 101 -1.09 -16.89 16.45
N GLU A 102 -2.38 -16.59 16.49
CA GLU A 102 -3.39 -17.30 15.70
C GLU A 102 -3.30 -16.87 14.22
N ILE A 103 -3.17 -17.84 13.31
CA ILE A 103 -3.03 -17.57 11.87
C ILE A 103 -4.32 -17.98 11.17
N HIS A 104 -5.09 -17.00 10.74
CA HIS A 104 -6.33 -17.20 10.00
C HIS A 104 -6.00 -17.20 8.51
N TYR A 105 -6.42 -18.24 7.80
CA TYR A 105 -6.16 -18.38 6.35
C TYR A 105 -7.42 -18.75 5.56
N GLU A 106 -8.58 -18.59 6.19
CA GLU A 106 -9.89 -18.82 5.60
C GLU A 106 -10.35 -17.59 4.81
N GLY A 107 -10.94 -17.84 3.64
CA GLY A 107 -11.48 -16.81 2.75
C GLY A 107 -11.22 -17.12 1.28
N SER A 108 -11.75 -16.26 0.41
CA SER A 108 -11.51 -16.33 -1.02
C SER A 108 -10.06 -15.92 -1.34
N ALA A 109 -9.41 -16.68 -2.22
CA ALA A 109 -8.10 -16.32 -2.72
C ALA A 109 -8.14 -14.97 -3.47
N ILE A 110 -7.06 -14.21 -3.36
CA ILE A 110 -6.90 -12.89 -4.00
C ILE A 110 -6.57 -13.10 -5.48
N GLN A 111 -7.27 -12.41 -6.38
CA GLN A 111 -6.91 -12.46 -7.79
C GLN A 111 -5.62 -11.69 -8.02
N ARG A 112 -4.72 -12.24 -8.85
CA ARG A 112 -3.45 -11.56 -9.16
C ARG A 112 -3.69 -10.20 -9.80
N GLU A 113 -4.70 -10.10 -10.65
CA GLU A 113 -5.07 -8.85 -11.34
C GLU A 113 -5.43 -7.74 -10.34
N ASP A 114 -6.22 -8.04 -9.30
CA ASP A 114 -6.57 -7.09 -8.24
C ASP A 114 -5.32 -6.59 -7.49
N GLU A 115 -4.37 -7.49 -7.23
CA GLU A 115 -3.12 -7.13 -6.56
C GLU A 115 -2.19 -6.31 -7.46
N GLU A 116 -2.10 -6.66 -8.74
CA GLU A 116 -1.31 -5.93 -9.73
C GLU A 116 -1.88 -4.53 -9.97
N GLU A 117 -3.20 -4.37 -9.98
CA GLU A 117 -3.83 -3.03 -10.06
C GLU A 117 -3.46 -2.19 -8.84
N SER A 118 -3.51 -2.79 -7.63
CA SER A 118 -3.09 -2.10 -6.40
C SER A 118 -1.59 -1.73 -6.41
N LEU A 119 -0.72 -2.61 -6.92
CA LEU A 119 0.72 -2.34 -7.04
C LEU A 119 1.05 -1.28 -8.10
N ASN A 120 0.23 -1.17 -9.15
CA ASN A 120 0.39 -0.20 -10.24
C ASN A 120 -0.38 1.10 -9.99
N GLU A 121 -0.81 1.35 -8.76
CA GLU A 121 -1.35 2.65 -8.36
C GLU A 121 -0.37 3.76 -8.71
N VAL A 122 -0.88 4.76 -9.42
CA VAL A 122 -0.10 5.91 -9.88
C VAL A 122 0.56 6.61 -8.69
N GLY A 123 1.89 6.72 -8.71
CA GLY A 123 2.68 7.50 -7.75
C GLY A 123 3.28 8.76 -8.37
N TYR A 124 4.13 9.47 -7.62
CA TYR A 124 4.80 10.66 -8.15
C TYR A 124 5.76 10.35 -9.31
N ASP A 125 6.36 9.15 -9.31
CA ASP A 125 7.33 8.73 -10.31
C ASP A 125 6.69 8.43 -11.68
N ASP A 126 5.37 8.26 -11.73
CA ASP A 126 4.61 8.06 -12.97
C ASP A 126 4.26 9.39 -13.67
N VAL A 127 4.53 10.53 -13.02
CA VAL A 127 4.22 11.87 -13.54
C VAL A 127 5.44 12.48 -14.23
N GLY A 128 5.51 12.30 -15.56
CA GLY A 128 6.54 12.91 -16.40
C GLY A 128 6.37 14.42 -16.62
N GLY A 129 7.49 15.15 -16.79
CA GLY A 129 7.50 16.54 -17.28
C GLY A 129 6.94 17.63 -16.34
N CYS A 130 6.42 17.26 -15.17
CA CYS A 130 5.71 18.17 -14.27
C CYS A 130 6.43 18.44 -12.94
N ARG A 131 7.77 18.35 -12.90
CA ARG A 131 8.56 18.43 -11.65
C ARG A 131 8.27 19.70 -10.84
N LYS A 132 8.18 20.86 -11.49
CA LYS A 132 7.91 22.15 -10.82
C LYS A 132 6.49 22.19 -10.25
N GLN A 133 5.52 21.74 -11.02
CA GLN A 133 4.11 21.68 -10.62
C GLN A 133 3.92 20.70 -9.46
N MET A 134 4.62 19.56 -9.51
CA MET A 134 4.58 18.57 -8.44
C MET A 134 5.16 19.13 -7.13
N ALA A 135 6.28 19.85 -7.18
CA ALA A 135 6.85 20.50 -6.00
C ALA A 135 5.86 21.48 -5.34
N LEU A 136 5.17 22.29 -6.14
CA LEU A 136 4.14 23.20 -5.64
C LEU A 136 2.97 22.46 -5.00
N ILE A 137 2.53 21.35 -5.60
CA ILE A 137 1.42 20.56 -5.05
C ILE A 137 1.84 19.89 -3.73
N LYS A 138 3.06 19.36 -3.64
CA LYS A 138 3.60 18.82 -2.38
C LYS A 138 3.62 19.87 -1.28
N GLU A 139 4.04 21.09 -1.59
CA GLU A 139 4.06 22.20 -0.63
C GLU A 139 2.64 22.63 -0.21
N MET A 140 1.69 22.67 -1.16
CA MET A 140 0.32 23.12 -0.88
C MET A 140 -0.59 22.05 -0.27
N VAL A 141 -0.29 20.76 -0.48
CA VAL A 141 -1.14 19.64 -0.03
C VAL A 141 -0.45 18.79 1.02
N GLU A 142 0.69 18.18 0.66
CA GLU A 142 1.36 17.18 1.49
C GLU A 142 1.91 17.80 2.78
N LEU A 143 2.53 18.98 2.70
CA LEU A 143 3.13 19.67 3.85
C LEU A 143 2.07 20.06 4.92
N PRO A 144 0.93 20.69 4.57
CA PRO A 144 -0.16 20.92 5.53
C PRO A 144 -0.75 19.66 6.15
N LEU A 145 -0.92 18.60 5.36
CA LEU A 145 -1.50 17.34 5.83
C LEU A 145 -0.57 16.59 6.79
N ARG A 146 0.74 16.56 6.50
CA ARG A 146 1.74 15.89 7.34
C ARG A 146 2.14 16.70 8.57
N HIS A 147 2.15 18.03 8.48
CA HIS A 147 2.63 18.90 9.55
C HIS A 147 1.62 20.01 9.92
N PRO A 148 0.39 19.67 10.36
CA PRO A 148 -0.64 20.67 10.67
C PRO A 148 -0.23 21.61 11.82
N LEU A 149 0.59 21.13 12.75
CA LEU A 149 1.11 21.93 13.88
C LEU A 149 2.01 23.09 13.42
N LEU A 150 2.75 22.93 12.33
CA LEU A 150 3.62 23.98 11.78
C LEU A 150 2.78 25.18 11.32
N PHE A 151 1.70 24.92 10.59
CA PHE A 151 0.78 25.97 10.13
C PHE A 151 0.04 26.64 11.29
N LYS A 152 -0.37 25.86 12.30
CA LYS A 152 -1.00 26.40 13.51
C LYS A 152 -0.05 27.33 14.28
N THR A 153 1.22 26.96 14.40
CA THR A 153 2.23 27.74 15.13
C THR A 153 2.55 29.05 14.41
N LEU A 154 2.62 29.01 13.08
CA LEU A 154 2.86 30.21 12.26
C LEU A 154 1.62 31.10 12.12
N GLY A 155 0.44 30.64 12.53
CA GLY A 155 -0.83 31.37 12.37
C GLY A 155 -1.31 31.47 10.92
N ILE A 156 -0.78 30.62 10.02
CA ILE A 156 -1.09 30.64 8.59
C ILE A 156 -2.14 29.56 8.30
N LYS A 157 -3.20 29.93 7.57
CA LYS A 157 -4.20 28.95 7.11
C LYS A 157 -3.69 28.29 5.81
N PRO A 158 -3.65 26.96 5.72
CA PRO A 158 -3.25 26.29 4.49
C PRO A 158 -4.30 26.51 3.38
N PRO A 159 -3.90 26.43 2.11
CA PRO A 159 -4.83 26.50 0.98
C PRO A 159 -5.81 25.32 1.02
N ARG A 160 -7.08 25.58 0.70
CA ARG A 160 -8.16 24.57 0.75
C ARG A 160 -8.61 24.06 -0.61
N GLY A 161 -8.14 24.69 -1.69
CA GLY A 161 -8.52 24.36 -3.05
C GLY A 161 -7.38 24.62 -4.00
N ILE A 162 -7.14 23.68 -4.89
CA ILE A 162 -6.11 23.77 -5.93
C ILE A 162 -6.80 23.53 -7.26
N LEU A 163 -6.60 24.45 -8.20
CA LEU A 163 -7.09 24.32 -9.56
C LEU A 163 -5.94 23.91 -10.48
N LEU A 164 -6.01 22.69 -11.02
CA LEU A 164 -5.12 22.24 -12.08
C LEU A 164 -5.75 22.58 -13.43
N TYR A 165 -5.09 23.42 -14.24
CA TYR A 165 -5.57 23.82 -15.56
C TYR A 165 -4.51 23.57 -16.64
N GLY A 166 -4.97 23.45 -17.90
CA GLY A 166 -4.12 23.24 -19.06
C GLY A 166 -4.83 22.43 -20.17
N PRO A 167 -4.20 22.25 -21.33
CA PRO A 167 -4.74 21.47 -22.45
C PRO A 167 -5.17 20.04 -22.06
N PRO A 168 -6.10 19.40 -22.79
CA PRO A 168 -6.41 17.98 -22.56
C PRO A 168 -5.15 17.12 -22.73
N GLY A 169 -5.07 16.02 -21.97
CA GLY A 169 -3.94 15.08 -22.04
C GLY A 169 -2.68 15.48 -21.25
N THR A 170 -2.65 16.62 -20.55
CA THR A 170 -1.45 17.06 -19.79
C THR A 170 -1.30 16.43 -18.40
N GLY A 171 -1.97 15.30 -18.12
CA GLY A 171 -1.77 14.56 -16.86
C GLY A 171 -2.42 15.15 -15.59
N LYS A 172 -3.38 16.09 -15.69
CA LYS A 172 -4.04 16.69 -14.50
C LYS A 172 -4.67 15.65 -13.57
N THR A 173 -5.45 14.71 -14.13
CA THR A 173 -6.07 13.62 -13.35
C THR A 173 -5.03 12.65 -12.80
N LEU A 174 -3.95 12.41 -13.55
CA LEU A 174 -2.84 11.53 -13.13
C LEU A 174 -2.11 12.12 -11.92
N ILE A 175 -1.84 13.43 -11.94
CA ILE A 175 -1.28 14.18 -10.80
C ILE A 175 -2.20 14.07 -9.58
N ALA A 176 -3.51 14.24 -9.75
CA ALA A 176 -4.46 14.15 -8.63
C ALA A 176 -4.45 12.76 -7.97
N ARG A 177 -4.40 11.68 -8.78
CA ARG A 177 -4.28 10.30 -8.28
C ARG A 177 -2.94 10.05 -7.59
N ALA A 178 -1.84 10.50 -8.19
CA ALA A 178 -0.50 10.39 -7.59
C ALA A 178 -0.45 11.02 -6.20
N VAL A 179 -0.98 12.24 -6.06
CA VAL A 179 -0.99 12.96 -4.77
C VAL A 179 -1.84 12.23 -3.74
N ALA A 180 -3.01 11.71 -4.11
CA ALA A 180 -3.86 10.95 -3.21
C ALA A 180 -3.15 9.72 -2.64
N ASN A 181 -2.57 8.89 -3.53
CA ASN A 181 -1.91 7.65 -3.15
C ASN A 181 -0.70 7.91 -2.25
N GLU A 182 0.08 8.94 -2.54
CA GLU A 182 1.33 9.28 -1.81
C GLU A 182 1.08 9.96 -0.46
N THR A 183 -0.02 10.73 -0.35
CA THR A 183 -0.38 11.41 0.91
C THR A 183 -1.20 10.54 1.84
N GLY A 184 -1.76 9.43 1.35
CA GLY A 184 -2.72 8.61 2.10
C GLY A 184 -4.02 9.37 2.40
N ALA A 185 -4.27 10.48 1.72
CA ALA A 185 -5.48 11.27 1.90
C ALA A 185 -6.68 10.57 1.25
N PHE A 186 -7.85 10.71 1.85
CA PHE A 186 -9.09 10.24 1.24
C PHE A 186 -9.32 10.98 -0.08
N PHE A 187 -9.40 10.24 -1.19
CA PHE A 187 -9.57 10.80 -2.53
C PHE A 187 -10.96 10.51 -3.07
N TYR A 188 -11.67 11.59 -3.38
CA TYR A 188 -12.99 11.51 -3.99
C TYR A 188 -12.91 12.10 -5.40
N LEU A 189 -12.98 11.24 -6.42
CA LEU A 189 -12.99 11.66 -7.80
C LEU A 189 -14.42 12.04 -8.21
N ILE A 190 -14.60 13.30 -8.59
CA ILE A 190 -15.83 13.78 -9.17
C ILE A 190 -15.58 14.05 -10.65
N ASN A 191 -16.17 13.25 -11.53
CA ASN A 191 -16.12 13.50 -12.95
C ASN A 191 -17.25 14.45 -13.35
N GLY A 192 -16.90 15.60 -13.93
CA GLY A 192 -17.88 16.60 -14.38
C GLY A 192 -19.00 16.05 -15.27
N PRO A 193 -18.69 15.19 -16.27
CA PRO A 193 -19.72 14.52 -17.08
C PRO A 193 -20.68 13.65 -16.27
N GLU A 194 -20.20 12.94 -15.23
CA GLU A 194 -21.04 12.07 -14.38
C GLU A 194 -22.03 12.86 -13.52
N ILE A 195 -21.68 14.07 -13.10
CA ILE A 195 -22.60 14.98 -12.40
C ILE A 195 -23.65 15.54 -13.38
N MET A 196 -23.23 15.95 -14.57
CA MET A 196 -24.14 16.56 -15.56
C MET A 196 -25.14 15.56 -16.16
N SER A 197 -24.84 14.26 -16.10
CA SER A 197 -25.74 13.19 -16.57
C SER A 197 -26.80 12.75 -15.56
N LYS A 198 -26.70 13.16 -14.29
CA LYS A 198 -27.73 12.86 -13.29
C LYS A 198 -28.92 13.81 -13.47
N MET A 199 -30.14 13.28 -13.49
CA MET A 199 -31.37 14.09 -13.62
C MET A 199 -31.45 15.13 -12.50
N ALA A 200 -32.02 16.29 -12.82
CA ALA A 200 -32.22 17.36 -11.85
C ALA A 200 -33.03 16.86 -10.65
N GLY A 201 -32.38 16.71 -9.48
CA GLY A 201 -33.04 16.37 -8.22
C GLY A 201 -32.46 15.20 -7.43
N GLU A 202 -31.47 14.45 -7.94
CA GLU A 202 -30.78 13.44 -7.13
C GLU A 202 -29.60 14.10 -6.37
N SER A 203 -29.88 14.57 -5.16
CA SER A 203 -28.88 14.96 -4.16
C SER A 203 -29.24 14.31 -2.82
#